data_AF-A0A6I5RJL0-F1
#
_entry.id   AF-A0A6I5RJL0-F1
#
_cell.length_a   1.000
_cell.length_b   1.000
_cell.length_c   1.000
_cell.angle_alpha   90.00
_cell.angle_beta   90.00
_cell.angle_gamma   90.00
#
_symmetry.space_group_name_H-M   'P 1'
#
loop_
_entity.id
_entity.type
_entity.pdbx_description
1 polymer ?
#
loop_
_entity_poly.entity_id
_entity_poly.type
_entity_poly.pdbx_seq_one_letter_code
_entity_poly.pdbx_strand_id
1 'polypeptide(L)'
;MLRFYYHPLSPISRRVWIALLEKALPFEPILVNLNGEQRKPKFLALNPFQYVPVLVDGDRRILESAAIMDYMEAKYPEPSLMPKSPEAIAQTPQSIEPVTLVEGLEHPWGIAWLPDGTMLVTERPGR
;
A
#
# COMPACT_ATOMS: atom_id res chain seq x y z
N MET A 1 -1.57 13.37 -12.88
CA MET A 1 -1.58 13.09 -11.43
C MET A 1 -1.91 11.61 -11.23
N LEU A 2 -1.18 10.90 -10.39
CA LEU A 2 -1.45 9.50 -10.08
C LEU A 2 -2.76 9.39 -9.29
N ARG A 3 -3.58 8.39 -9.60
CA ARG A 3 -4.76 8.04 -8.81
C ARG A 3 -4.61 6.63 -8.26
N PHE A 4 -4.82 6.46 -6.97
CA PHE A 4 -4.59 5.21 -6.28
C PHE A 4 -5.87 4.72 -5.61
N TYR A 5 -6.49 3.70 -6.20
CA TYR A 5 -7.68 3.07 -5.66
C TYR A 5 -7.28 1.98 -4.68
N TYR A 6 -7.71 2.13 -3.42
CA TYR A 6 -7.19 1.33 -2.32
C TYR A 6 -8.25 1.07 -1.25
N HIS A 7 -7.93 0.15 -0.34
CA HIS A 7 -8.59 0.05 0.95
C HIS A 7 -7.54 -0.13 2.05
N PRO A 8 -7.60 0.62 3.17
CA PRO A 8 -6.54 0.63 4.19
C PRO A 8 -6.32 -0.74 4.83
N LEU A 9 -7.37 -1.56 4.96
CA LEU A 9 -7.25 -2.92 5.51
C LEU A 9 -6.61 -3.93 4.53
N SER A 10 -6.46 -3.60 3.25
CA SER A 10 -5.82 -4.50 2.28
C SER A 10 -4.30 -4.45 2.42
N PRO A 11 -3.62 -5.56 2.83
CA PRO A 11 -2.16 -5.60 2.92
C PRO A 11 -1.49 -5.33 1.57
N ILE A 12 -2.10 -5.81 0.50
CA ILE A 12 -1.61 -5.66 -0.87
C ILE A 12 -1.73 -4.20 -1.35
N SER A 13 -2.76 -3.47 -0.90
CA SER A 13 -2.82 -2.01 -1.11
C SER A 13 -1.78 -1.28 -0.29
N ARG A 14 -1.54 -1.68 0.97
CA ARG A 14 -0.53 -1.04 1.83
C ARG A 14 0.87 -1.09 1.23
N ARG A 15 1.25 -2.19 0.58
CA ARG A 15 2.53 -2.28 -0.17
C ARG A 15 2.68 -1.14 -1.19
N VAL A 16 1.65 -0.89 -2.00
CA VAL A 16 1.65 0.19 -3.01
C VAL A 16 1.63 1.57 -2.33
N TRP A 17 0.86 1.72 -1.26
CA TRP A 17 0.79 2.96 -0.49
C TRP A 17 2.16 3.38 0.03
N ILE A 18 2.87 2.47 0.69
CA ILE A 18 4.22 2.72 1.23
C ILE A 18 5.16 3.12 0.09
N ALA A 19 5.14 2.39 -1.02
CA ALA A 19 6.00 2.70 -2.15
C ALA A 19 5.74 4.10 -2.76
N LEU A 20 4.49 4.54 -2.84
CA LEU A 20 4.14 5.90 -3.29
C LEU A 20 4.69 6.96 -2.33
N LEU A 21 4.61 6.73 -1.02
CA LEU A 21 5.13 7.62 0.02
C LEU A 21 6.67 7.68 0.02
N GLU A 22 7.34 6.52 0.01
CA GLU A 22 8.81 6.42 0.01
C GLU A 22 9.41 7.08 -1.23
N LYS A 23 8.72 6.96 -2.38
CA LYS A 23 9.13 7.65 -3.61
C LYS A 23 8.75 9.14 -3.65
N ALA A 24 8.09 9.65 -2.61
CA ALA A 24 7.57 11.01 -2.53
C ALA A 24 6.72 11.41 -3.75
N LEU A 25 5.96 10.45 -4.31
CA LEU A 25 5.14 10.70 -5.50
C LEU A 25 3.81 11.37 -5.09
N PRO A 26 3.40 12.46 -5.74
CA PRO A 26 2.08 13.03 -5.49
C PRO A 26 0.99 12.15 -6.13
N PHE A 27 0.02 11.72 -5.33
CA PHE A 27 -1.12 10.92 -5.79
C PHE A 27 -2.43 11.32 -5.09
N GLU A 28 -3.53 11.04 -5.77
CA GLU A 28 -4.88 11.12 -5.22
C GLU A 28 -5.29 9.74 -4.65
N PRO A 29 -5.46 9.61 -3.32
CA PRO A 29 -5.99 8.39 -2.72
C PRO A 29 -7.51 8.31 -2.92
N ILE A 30 -7.99 7.20 -3.47
CA ILE A 30 -9.41 6.94 -3.70
C ILE A 30 -9.80 5.69 -2.93
N LEU A 31 -10.54 5.88 -1.84
CA LEU A 31 -11.03 4.77 -1.02
C LEU A 31 -12.07 3.96 -1.81
N VAL A 32 -11.91 2.64 -1.81
CA VAL A 32 -12.88 1.68 -2.36
C VAL A 32 -13.34 0.77 -1.23
N ASN A 33 -14.61 0.88 -0.85
CA ASN A 33 -15.17 0.06 0.22
C ASN A 33 -15.35 -1.39 -0.24
N LEU A 34 -14.65 -2.33 0.40
CA LEU A 34 -14.66 -3.73 0.01
C LEU A 34 -15.92 -4.51 0.42
N ASN A 35 -16.94 -3.82 0.92
CA ASN A 35 -18.27 -4.37 1.21
C ASN A 35 -19.20 -4.49 -0.02
N GLY A 36 -18.65 -4.42 -1.23
CA GLY A 36 -19.37 -4.60 -2.49
C GLY A 36 -19.17 -3.49 -3.51
N GLU A 37 -18.51 -2.37 -3.14
CA GLU A 37 -18.20 -1.29 -4.09
C GLU A 37 -17.33 -1.78 -5.26
N GLN A 38 -16.39 -2.67 -4.99
CA GLN A 38 -15.50 -3.29 -5.98
C GLN A 38 -16.23 -4.14 -7.03
N ARG A 39 -17.51 -4.46 -6.80
CA ARG A 39 -18.37 -5.20 -7.73
C ARG A 39 -19.28 -4.29 -8.55
N LYS A 40 -19.30 -2.98 -8.27
CA LYS A 40 -20.17 -2.03 -8.96
C LYS A 40 -19.59 -1.68 -10.34
N PRO A 41 -20.43 -1.35 -11.34
CA PRO A 41 -19.98 -1.03 -12.69
C PRO A 41 -18.87 0.02 -12.77
N LYS A 42 -18.91 1.03 -11.89
CA LYS A 42 -17.89 2.09 -11.82
C LYS A 42 -16.49 1.53 -11.54
N PHE A 43 -16.36 0.57 -10.61
CA PHE A 43 -15.08 -0.05 -10.30
C PHE A 43 -14.71 -1.13 -11.32
N LEU A 44 -15.69 -1.89 -11.82
CA LEU A 44 -15.46 -2.91 -12.86
C LEU A 44 -14.89 -2.31 -14.15
N ALA A 45 -15.27 -1.08 -14.51
CA ALA A 45 -14.68 -0.35 -15.63
C ALA A 45 -13.18 -0.03 -15.43
N LEU A 46 -12.72 0.01 -14.17
CA LEU A 46 -11.30 0.19 -13.83
C LEU A 46 -10.58 -1.16 -13.72
N ASN A 47 -11.15 -2.10 -12.97
CA ASN A 47 -10.60 -3.42 -12.74
C ASN A 47 -11.72 -4.49 -12.80
N PRO A 48 -11.78 -5.32 -13.87
CA PRO A 48 -12.79 -6.36 -13.99
C PRO A 48 -12.62 -7.50 -12.95
N PHE A 49 -11.45 -7.60 -12.31
CA PHE A 49 -11.15 -8.63 -11.31
C PHE A 49 -11.63 -8.28 -9.89
N GLN A 50 -12.25 -7.12 -9.70
CA GLN A 50 -12.97 -6.77 -8.45
C GLN A 50 -12.07 -6.76 -7.20
N TYR A 51 -10.80 -6.38 -7.34
CA TYR A 51 -9.90 -6.21 -6.20
C TYR A 51 -9.17 -4.88 -6.24
N VAL A 52 -8.67 -4.47 -5.08
CA VAL A 52 -7.68 -3.39 -4.92
C VAL A 52 -6.31 -4.03 -4.66
N PRO A 53 -5.19 -3.35 -4.97
CA PRO A 53 -5.07 -1.98 -5.49
C PRO A 53 -5.27 -1.84 -6.99
N VAL A 54 -5.57 -0.61 -7.43
CA VAL A 54 -5.44 -0.15 -8.83
C VAL A 54 -4.69 1.17 -8.84
N LEU A 55 -3.63 1.27 -9.64
CA LEU A 55 -2.94 2.54 -9.90
C LEU A 55 -3.34 3.04 -11.29
N VAL A 56 -3.66 4.33 -11.39
CA VAL A 56 -3.94 4.99 -12.67
C VAL A 56 -2.96 6.13 -12.89
N ASP A 57 -2.26 6.08 -14.02
CA ASP A 57 -1.28 7.07 -14.45
C ASP A 57 -1.65 7.56 -15.86
N GLY A 58 -2.27 8.74 -15.92
CA GLY A 58 -2.92 9.24 -17.14
C GLY A 58 -4.02 8.27 -17.60
N ASP A 59 -3.85 7.73 -18.80
CA ASP A 59 -4.79 6.76 -19.41
C ASP A 59 -4.46 5.30 -19.08
N ARG A 60 -3.33 5.04 -18.41
CA ARG A 60 -2.88 3.68 -18.09
C ARG A 60 -3.46 3.24 -16.75
N ARG A 61 -4.12 2.09 -16.74
CA ARG A 61 -4.53 1.36 -15.54
C ARG A 61 -3.55 0.23 -15.30
N ILE A 62 -2.92 0.22 -14.14
CA ILE A 62 -2.02 -0.86 -13.71
C ILE A 62 -2.72 -1.61 -12.59
N LEU A 63 -2.90 -2.91 -12.82
CA LEU A 63 -3.49 -3.88 -11.89
C LEU A 63 -2.37 -4.72 -11.28
N GLU A 64 -2.68 -5.49 -10.25
CA GLU A 64 -1.72 -6.29 -9.46
C GLU A 64 -0.65 -5.48 -8.74
N SER A 65 -0.49 -5.69 -7.43
CA SER A 65 0.51 -4.92 -6.67
C SER A 65 1.93 -5.10 -7.18
N ALA A 66 2.32 -6.30 -7.61
CA ALA A 66 3.66 -6.55 -8.12
C ALA A 66 3.93 -5.74 -9.39
N ALA A 67 3.01 -5.76 -10.36
CA ALA A 67 3.16 -4.98 -11.59
C ALA A 67 3.11 -3.47 -11.33
N ILE A 68 2.32 -3.01 -10.35
CA ILE A 68 2.35 -1.61 -9.90
C ILE A 68 3.73 -1.24 -9.35
N MET A 69 4.36 -2.10 -8.55
CA MET A 69 5.71 -1.86 -8.02
C MET A 69 6.76 -1.83 -9.13
N ASP A 70 6.74 -2.80 -10.05
CA ASP A 70 7.65 -2.84 -11.19
C ASP A 70 7.49 -1.60 -12.08
N TYR A 71 6.25 -1.17 -12.30
CA TYR A 71 5.95 0.07 -13.02
C TYR A 71 6.54 1.30 -12.33
N MET A 72 6.41 1.40 -11.00
CA MET A 72 6.95 2.52 -10.24
C MET A 72 8.48 2.53 -10.23
N GLU A 73 9.13 1.38 -10.08
CA GLU A 73 10.59 1.29 -10.21
C GLU A 73 11.09 1.68 -11.61
N ALA A 74 10.38 1.27 -12.66
CA ALA A 74 10.77 1.59 -14.02
C ALA A 74 10.56 3.07 -14.38
N LYS A 75 9.43 3.66 -13.97
CA LYS A 75 9.06 5.04 -14.33
C LYS A 75 9.64 6.09 -13.38
N TYR A 76 9.76 5.75 -12.10
CA TYR A 76 10.25 6.62 -11.03
C TYR A 76 11.40 5.91 -10.31
N PRO A 77 12.58 5.82 -10.95
CA PRO A 77 13.68 4.97 -10.48
C PRO A 77 14.30 5.43 -9.16
N GLU A 78 14.14 6.70 -8.80
CA GLU A 78 14.72 7.27 -7.58
C GLU A 78 13.64 7.78 -6.61
N PRO A 79 13.75 7.49 -5.30
CA PRO A 79 14.65 6.50 -4.70
C PRO A 79 14.27 5.06 -5.13
N SER A 80 15.27 4.21 -5.36
CA SER A 80 15.01 2.79 -5.67
C SER A 80 14.55 2.05 -4.42
N LEU A 81 13.45 1.30 -4.54
CA LEU A 81 12.90 0.46 -3.48
C LEU A 81 13.38 -1.00 -3.57
N MET A 82 14.23 -1.32 -4.55
CA MET A 82 14.68 -2.68 -4.81
C MET A 82 16.14 -2.88 -4.43
N PRO A 83 16.48 -4.02 -3.80
CA PRO A 83 17.88 -4.38 -3.59
C PRO A 83 18.59 -4.59 -4.94
N LYS A 84 19.88 -4.23 -4.99
CA LYS A 84 20.66 -4.18 -6.24
C LYS A 84 21.32 -5.51 -6.64
N SER A 85 21.19 -6.56 -5.84
CA SER A 85 21.88 -7.84 -6.04
C SER A 85 21.00 -9.04 -5.65
N PRO A 86 21.12 -10.20 -6.30
CA PRO A 86 20.39 -11.41 -5.93
C PRO A 86 20.50 -11.78 -4.45
N GLU A 87 21.68 -11.60 -3.86
CA GLU A 87 21.96 -11.88 -2.45
C GLU A 87 21.14 -11.00 -1.51
N ALA A 88 21.00 -9.72 -1.86
CA ALA A 88 20.20 -8.75 -1.12
C ALA A 88 18.69 -8.94 -1.33
N ILE A 89 18.28 -9.48 -2.49
CA ILE A 89 16.89 -9.89 -2.76
C ILE A 89 16.53 -11.14 -1.94
N ALA A 90 17.46 -12.10 -1.83
CA ALA A 90 17.27 -13.33 -1.06
C ALA A 90 17.28 -13.09 0.46
N GLN A 91 17.82 -11.95 0.92
CA GLN A 91 17.75 -11.54 2.31
C GLN A 91 16.35 -11.02 2.65
N THR A 92 15.61 -11.79 3.44
CA THR A 92 14.48 -11.24 4.20
C THR A 92 15.04 -10.14 5.13
N PRO A 93 14.45 -8.92 5.20
CA PRO A 93 14.84 -7.96 6.23
C PRO A 93 14.67 -8.63 7.60
N GLN A 94 15.78 -8.95 8.27
CA GLN A 94 15.80 -9.75 9.50
C GLN A 94 15.55 -8.93 10.76
N SER A 95 15.46 -7.59 10.66
CA SER A 95 15.26 -6.72 11.81
C SER A 95 13.96 -5.92 11.67
N ILE A 96 12.87 -6.49 12.18
CA ILE A 96 11.74 -5.68 12.66
C ILE A 96 11.97 -5.56 14.16
N GLU A 97 12.26 -4.34 14.63
CA GLU A 97 12.30 -4.06 16.07
C GLU A 97 10.90 -3.57 16.49
N PRO A 98 10.12 -4.37 17.22
CA PRO A 98 8.86 -3.90 17.76
C PRO A 98 9.15 -2.87 18.86
N VAL A 99 8.72 -1.63 18.65
CA VAL A 99 8.82 -0.56 19.65
C VAL A 99 7.43 -0.28 20.21
N THR A 100 7.24 -0.48 21.51
CA THR A 100 5.99 -0.13 22.20
C THR A 100 5.92 1.39 22.36
N LEU A 101 5.01 2.03 21.63
CA LEU A 101 4.76 3.48 21.75
C LEU A 101 3.79 3.80 22.89
N VAL A 102 2.77 2.96 23.11
CA VAL A 102 1.69 3.15 24.10
C VAL A 102 1.19 1.78 24.57
N GLU A 103 0.84 1.67 25.86
CA GLU A 103 0.22 0.49 26.47
C GLU A 103 -1.20 0.78 26.97
N GLY A 104 -1.99 -0.26 27.28
CA GLY A 104 -3.28 -0.11 27.95
C GLY A 104 -4.47 0.30 27.06
N LEU A 105 -4.41 0.06 25.75
CA LEU A 105 -5.49 0.41 24.83
C LEU A 105 -6.73 -0.47 25.01
N GLU A 106 -7.91 0.15 25.20
CA GLU A 106 -9.20 -0.55 25.34
C GLU A 106 -9.61 -1.29 24.04
N HIS A 107 -9.10 -0.86 22.89
CA HIS A 107 -9.38 -1.43 21.57
C HIS A 107 -8.09 -1.81 20.82
N PRO A 108 -7.50 -2.98 21.11
CA PRO A 108 -6.16 -3.39 20.64
C PRO A 108 -6.11 -3.89 19.18
N TRP A 109 -7.06 -3.48 18.35
CA TRP A 109 -7.05 -3.69 16.91
C TRP A 109 -7.49 -2.41 16.22
N GLY A 110 -6.51 -1.64 15.75
CA GLY A 110 -6.73 -0.34 15.15
C GLY A 110 -5.59 0.02 14.23
N ILE A 111 -5.92 0.70 13.14
CA ILE A 111 -4.95 1.38 12.29
C ILE A 111 -5.33 2.85 12.32
N ALA A 112 -4.38 3.70 12.67
CA ALA A 112 -4.52 5.14 12.60
C ALA A 112 -3.42 5.71 11.71
N TRP A 113 -3.81 6.59 10.80
CA TRP A 113 -2.87 7.41 10.04
C TRP A 113 -2.72 8.74 10.77
N LEU A 114 -1.49 9.10 11.12
CA LEU A 114 -1.18 10.33 11.82
C LEU A 114 -1.07 11.50 10.83
N PRO A 115 -1.24 12.77 11.28
CA PRO A 115 -1.15 13.94 10.41
C PRO A 115 0.20 14.11 9.69
N ASP A 116 1.25 13.49 10.20
CA ASP A 116 2.59 13.47 9.61
C ASP A 116 2.80 12.35 8.57
N GLY A 117 1.77 11.54 8.30
CA GLY A 117 1.81 10.43 7.35
C GLY A 117 2.25 9.09 7.96
N THR A 118 2.65 9.07 9.24
CA THR A 118 3.05 7.85 9.93
C THR A 118 1.84 6.94 10.18
N MET A 119 2.03 5.63 10.07
CA MET A 119 0.99 4.63 10.35
C MET A 119 1.19 4.02 11.74
N LEU A 120 0.18 4.13 12.59
CA LEU A 120 0.11 3.45 13.87
C LEU A 120 -0.74 2.19 13.71
N VAL A 121 -0.16 1.04 14.01
CA VAL A 121 -0.85 -0.25 14.06
C VAL A 121 -0.90 -0.70 15.51
N THR A 122 -2.09 -0.96 16.04
CA THR A 122 -2.26 -1.54 17.38
C THR A 122 -2.50 -3.04 17.25
N GLU A 123 -1.76 -3.82 18.03
CA GLU A 123 -1.89 -5.28 18.07
C GLU A 123 -2.20 -5.76 19.49
N ARG A 124 -2.79 -6.97 19.59
CA ARG A 124 -2.96 -7.66 20.86
C ARG A 124 -1.67 -8.40 21.22
N PRO A 125 -1.28 -8.43 22.50
CA PRO A 125 -0.18 -9.27 22.94
C PRO A 125 -0.38 -10.74 22.51
N GLY A 126 0.66 -11.33 21.90
CA GLY A 126 0.70 -12.76 21.57
C GLY A 126 0.18 -13.17 20.19
N ARG A 127 0.13 -12.24 19.22
CA ARG A 127 -0.08 -12.55 17.79
C ARG A 127 0.99 -11.94 16.92
#